data_AF-A0A316U4X5-F1
#
_entry.id   AF-A0A316U4X5-F1
#
_cell.length_a   1.000
_cell.length_b   1.000
_cell.length_c   1.000
_cell.angle_alpha   90.00
_cell.angle_beta   90.00
_cell.angle_gamma   90.00
#
_symmetry.space_group_name_H-M   'P 1'
#
loop_
_entity.id
_entity.type
_entity.pdbx_description
1 polymer ?
#
loop_
_entity_poly.entity_id
_entity_poly.type
_entity_poly.pdbx_seq_one_letter_code
_entity_poly.pdbx_strand_id
1 'polypeptide(L)'
;MNSAERAVMVWWKPFSSSPQPGVQQPVELRQESPVPPPTPSPPPSPPPVSATPFRSSPEIFSHPPPPPATLTPTSFLSSISPTIPLVSLSLGLASGLYTGASRAGLVFMAENAHRRPETVQGWYFYNKTKNYKVLLSGIKAGISTGVRLGGWTGLWVLADAGALEAREQWLSSTSSAWMAYAHQNGMLGWLGHWTDGMVAGQAVAVLASAAYRLPTMRLLAIGTLAGGTTGALQDLRDYLIRKKEAQDGVSQPRSHLVGSAT
;
A
#
# COMPACT_ATOMS: atom_id res chain seq x y z
N MET A 1 44.07 20.10 11.19
CA MET A 1 44.16 20.80 12.49
C MET A 1 43.37 22.10 12.34
N ASN A 2 42.40 22.51 13.14
CA ASN A 2 41.51 21.91 14.15
C ASN A 2 40.42 22.96 14.44
N SER A 3 39.39 22.57 15.19
CA SER A 3 38.27 23.36 15.75
C SER A 3 37.05 23.48 14.84
N ALA A 4 36.05 22.60 14.94
CA ALA A 4 35.22 22.24 16.10
C ALA A 4 34.37 23.41 16.62
N GLU A 5 33.06 23.21 16.46
CA GLU A 5 32.00 23.56 17.41
C GLU A 5 31.72 25.04 17.71
N ARG A 6 30.52 25.50 17.29
CA ARG A 6 29.58 26.20 18.17
C ARG A 6 28.17 26.16 17.61
N ALA A 7 27.33 25.40 18.28
CA ALA A 7 25.89 25.38 18.14
C ALA A 7 25.22 26.40 19.08
N VAL A 8 23.92 26.62 18.82
CA VAL A 8 22.86 27.10 19.71
C VAL A 8 22.62 28.62 19.78
N MET A 9 21.46 29.05 19.26
CA MET A 9 20.34 29.71 19.96
C MET A 9 19.29 30.15 18.93
N VAL A 10 18.14 29.49 18.83
CA VAL A 10 16.88 29.82 19.54
C VAL A 10 16.50 31.28 19.37
N TRP A 11 15.48 31.55 18.54
CA TRP A 11 14.60 32.66 18.80
C TRP A 11 13.17 32.42 18.31
N TRP A 12 12.26 32.35 19.28
CA TRP A 12 10.81 32.32 19.16
C TRP A 12 10.31 33.78 19.25
N LYS A 13 9.28 34.14 18.49
CA LYS A 13 8.61 35.45 18.57
C LYS A 13 7.11 35.27 18.75
N PRO A 14 6.52 35.67 19.89
CA PRO A 14 5.09 35.90 20.01
C PRO A 14 4.75 37.39 19.93
N PHE A 15 3.54 37.65 19.42
CA PHE A 15 2.61 38.72 19.81
C PHE A 15 3.11 40.19 19.82
N SER A 16 2.52 41.01 18.95
CA SER A 16 2.32 42.44 19.25
C SER A 16 0.99 42.92 18.65
N SER A 17 0.12 43.37 19.53
CA SER A 17 -1.17 43.99 19.28
C SER A 17 -1.08 45.52 19.16
N SER A 18 -1.94 46.08 18.29
CA SER A 18 -2.53 47.44 18.29
C SER A 18 -1.68 48.60 17.72
N PRO A 19 -2.26 49.76 17.29
CA PRO A 19 -3.68 50.17 17.14
C PRO A 19 -4.06 50.81 15.77
N GLN A 20 -5.38 50.92 15.51
CA GLN A 20 -5.99 51.76 14.46
C GLN A 20 -5.88 53.28 14.74
N PRO A 21 -6.05 54.18 13.74
CA PRO A 21 -7.35 54.87 13.65
C PRO A 21 -7.82 55.31 12.23
N GLY A 22 -9.14 55.23 12.04
CA GLY A 22 -9.97 56.19 11.29
C GLY A 22 -10.45 55.76 9.90
N VAL A 23 -11.65 56.11 9.43
CA VAL A 23 -12.74 56.96 9.93
C VAL A 23 -13.93 56.78 8.95
N GLN A 24 -15.18 56.71 9.47
CA GLN A 24 -16.50 57.03 8.83
C GLN A 24 -17.02 56.13 7.67
N GLN A 25 -18.30 55.72 7.57
CA GLN A 25 -19.59 56.14 8.15
C GLN A 25 -20.63 54.97 8.05
N PRO A 26 -21.64 54.87 8.94
CA PRO A 26 -22.72 53.87 8.87
C PRO A 26 -23.97 54.40 8.15
N VAL A 27 -24.57 53.57 7.29
CA VAL A 27 -25.89 53.84 6.68
C VAL A 27 -26.99 53.63 7.71
N GLU A 28 -27.78 54.68 7.87
CA GLU A 28 -28.86 54.90 8.82
C GLU A 28 -30.07 54.00 8.55
N LEU A 29 -30.39 53.09 9.48
CA LEU A 29 -31.66 52.37 9.50
C LEU A 29 -32.72 53.28 10.11
N ARG A 30 -33.64 53.78 9.28
CA ARG A 30 -34.79 54.58 9.72
C ARG A 30 -35.74 53.69 10.55
N GLN A 31 -35.84 54.03 11.82
CA GLN A 31 -36.78 53.50 12.79
C GLN A 31 -38.06 54.36 12.75
N GLU A 32 -39.17 53.80 12.27
CA GLU A 32 -40.52 54.33 12.52
C GLU A 32 -41.31 53.31 13.34
N SER A 33 -42.03 53.81 14.33
CA SER A 33 -43.02 53.12 15.17
C SER A 33 -44.01 54.20 15.64
N PRO A 34 -45.23 53.89 16.13
CA PRO A 34 -46.20 52.86 15.74
C PRO A 34 -47.62 53.49 15.50
N VAL A 35 -48.53 52.78 14.83
CA VAL A 35 -49.99 53.13 14.84
C VAL A 35 -50.80 51.89 15.27
N PRO A 36 -51.75 52.00 16.22
CA PRO A 36 -52.50 50.88 16.79
C PRO A 36 -53.65 50.36 15.89
N PRO A 37 -54.22 49.17 16.17
CA PRO A 37 -54.82 48.27 15.18
C PRO A 37 -56.34 48.41 15.05
N PRO A 38 -56.93 47.99 13.91
CA PRO A 38 -58.27 47.41 13.88
C PRO A 38 -58.21 45.86 13.88
N THR A 39 -59.07 45.31 14.74
CA THR A 39 -59.36 43.92 15.10
C THR A 39 -59.38 42.91 13.94
N PRO A 40 -58.91 41.66 14.17
CA PRO A 40 -58.74 40.63 13.13
C PRO A 40 -60.06 40.05 12.61
N SER A 41 -60.14 39.90 11.28
CA SER A 41 -61.07 38.99 10.61
C SER A 41 -60.46 37.58 10.63
N PRO A 42 -61.23 36.51 10.91
CA PRO A 42 -60.70 35.15 10.96
C PRO A 42 -60.27 34.67 9.55
N PRO A 43 -59.09 34.05 9.40
CA PRO A 43 -58.72 33.40 8.15
C PRO A 43 -59.58 32.14 7.93
N PRO A 44 -59.92 31.80 6.66
CA PRO A 44 -60.69 30.61 6.34
C PRO A 44 -59.94 29.32 6.72
N SER A 45 -60.70 28.35 7.21
CA SER A 45 -60.29 27.02 7.65
C SER A 45 -59.38 26.30 6.62
N PRO A 46 -58.32 25.60 7.06
CA PRO A 46 -57.55 24.75 6.16
C PRO A 46 -58.40 23.56 5.67
N PRO A 47 -58.21 23.08 4.43
CA PRO A 47 -58.89 21.89 3.93
C PRO A 47 -58.54 20.66 4.80
N PRO A 48 -59.47 19.69 4.92
CA PRO A 48 -59.28 18.53 5.78
C PRO A 48 -58.03 17.75 5.35
N VAL A 49 -57.16 17.53 6.34
CA VAL A 49 -55.98 16.69 6.28
C VAL A 49 -56.43 15.31 5.82
N SER A 50 -56.24 15.01 4.53
CA SER A 50 -56.37 13.66 4.03
C SER A 50 -55.26 12.86 4.69
N ALA A 51 -55.64 12.05 5.67
CA ALA A 51 -54.78 11.08 6.30
C ALA A 51 -54.25 10.15 5.20
N THR A 52 -53.07 10.46 4.66
CA THR A 52 -52.25 9.44 4.01
C THR A 52 -51.95 8.41 5.09
N PRO A 53 -52.45 7.17 4.98
CA PRO A 53 -52.09 6.17 5.96
C PRO A 53 -50.58 6.03 5.89
N PHE A 54 -49.95 6.20 7.05
CA PHE A 54 -48.55 5.92 7.28
C PHE A 54 -48.31 4.49 6.79
N ARG A 55 -47.76 4.34 5.58
CA ARG A 55 -47.43 3.05 5.01
C ARG A 55 -46.23 2.53 5.79
N SER A 56 -46.51 1.87 6.91
CA SER A 56 -45.58 0.99 7.58
C SER A 56 -45.30 -0.19 6.64
N SER A 57 -44.30 -0.05 5.80
CA SER A 57 -43.68 -1.17 5.10
C SER A 57 -42.18 -0.93 5.15
N PRO A 58 -41.45 -1.56 6.09
CA PRO A 58 -40.01 -1.69 5.96
C PRO A 58 -39.78 -2.74 4.87
N GLU A 59 -39.90 -2.34 3.60
CA GLU A 59 -39.40 -3.14 2.50
C GLU A 59 -37.90 -2.84 2.34
N ILE A 60 -37.16 -2.96 3.45
CA ILE A 60 -35.71 -2.92 3.48
C ILE A 60 -35.27 -4.36 3.22
N PHE A 61 -34.86 -4.61 1.99
CA PHE A 61 -33.87 -5.64 1.63
C PHE A 61 -34.10 -7.02 2.27
N SER A 62 -35.04 -7.79 1.73
CA SER A 62 -34.90 -9.24 1.74
C SER A 62 -33.90 -9.65 0.64
N HIS A 63 -32.65 -9.19 0.73
CA HIS A 63 -31.56 -9.97 0.16
C HIS A 63 -31.24 -11.06 1.19
N PRO A 64 -31.17 -12.34 0.81
CA PRO A 64 -30.72 -13.37 1.73
C PRO A 64 -29.35 -12.93 2.29
N PRO A 65 -29.07 -13.13 3.59
CA PRO A 65 -27.74 -12.89 4.11
C PRO A 65 -26.75 -13.63 3.21
N PRO A 66 -25.65 -12.99 2.78
CA PRO A 66 -24.63 -13.72 2.05
C PRO A 66 -24.27 -14.95 2.87
N PRO A 67 -24.12 -16.13 2.25
CA PRO A 67 -23.76 -17.34 2.98
C PRO A 67 -22.53 -17.03 3.84
N PRO A 68 -22.46 -17.53 5.09
CA PRO A 68 -21.30 -17.32 5.93
C PRO A 68 -20.07 -17.68 5.11
N ALA A 69 -19.15 -16.72 4.97
CA ALA A 69 -17.92 -16.83 4.21
C ALA A 69 -17.15 -18.04 4.74
N THR A 70 -17.47 -19.20 4.17
CA THR A 70 -16.82 -20.45 4.45
C THR A 70 -15.47 -20.27 3.80
N LEU A 71 -14.45 -20.08 4.64
CA LEU A 71 -13.05 -19.99 4.26
C LEU A 71 -12.73 -21.18 3.35
N THR A 72 -12.91 -21.00 2.06
CA THR A 72 -12.51 -21.96 1.05
C THR A 72 -11.02 -21.70 0.87
N PRO A 73 -10.14 -22.62 1.27
CA PRO A 73 -8.69 -22.41 1.27
C PRO A 73 -8.11 -22.13 -0.14
N THR A 74 -8.93 -22.28 -1.17
CA THR A 74 -8.64 -21.94 -2.57
C THR A 74 -8.59 -20.44 -2.85
N SER A 75 -9.21 -19.59 -2.02
CA SER A 75 -9.21 -18.12 -2.22
C SER A 75 -7.88 -17.46 -1.82
N PHE A 76 -7.34 -17.80 -0.65
CA PHE A 76 -6.05 -17.28 -0.16
C PHE A 76 -4.88 -17.56 -1.13
N LEU A 77 -4.79 -18.79 -1.64
CA LEU A 77 -3.71 -19.19 -2.55
C LEU A 77 -3.78 -18.49 -3.92
N SER A 78 -4.96 -18.03 -4.33
CA SER A 78 -5.14 -17.30 -5.59
C SER A 78 -4.72 -15.84 -5.49
N SER A 79 -4.66 -15.28 -4.28
CA SER A 79 -4.23 -13.89 -4.01
C SER A 79 -2.70 -13.74 -3.99
N ILE A 80 -1.98 -14.83 -3.73
CA ILE A 80 -0.51 -14.84 -3.64
C ILE A 80 0.09 -14.80 -5.06
N SER A 81 0.58 -13.64 -5.49
CA SER A 81 1.31 -13.54 -6.76
C SER A 81 2.68 -14.22 -6.65
N PRO A 82 2.97 -15.29 -7.43
CA PRO A 82 4.25 -15.99 -7.37
C PRO A 82 5.40 -15.21 -8.03
N THR A 83 5.08 -14.09 -8.70
CA THR A 83 6.05 -13.33 -9.50
C THR A 83 7.14 -12.69 -8.64
N ILE A 84 6.78 -12.08 -7.51
CA ILE A 84 7.73 -11.35 -6.64
C ILE A 84 8.74 -12.31 -6.00
N PRO A 85 8.33 -13.43 -5.37
CA PRO A 85 9.28 -14.39 -4.79
C PRO A 85 10.14 -15.08 -5.84
N LEU A 86 9.63 -15.31 -7.06
CA LEU A 86 10.40 -15.92 -8.13
C LEU A 86 11.51 -14.98 -8.61
N VAL A 87 11.19 -13.69 -8.83
CA VAL A 87 12.16 -12.68 -9.26
C VAL A 87 13.24 -12.48 -8.20
N SER A 88 12.86 -12.40 -6.92
CA SER A 88 13.84 -12.26 -5.83
C SER A 88 14.75 -13.47 -5.69
N LEU A 89 14.21 -14.68 -5.89
CA LEU A 89 14.99 -15.93 -5.92
C LEU A 89 15.97 -15.93 -7.09
N SER A 90 15.54 -15.54 -8.30
CA SER A 90 16.42 -15.44 -9.46
C SER A 90 17.54 -14.42 -9.26
N LEU A 91 17.22 -13.25 -8.72
CA LEU A 91 18.21 -12.21 -8.39
C LEU A 91 19.19 -12.69 -7.32
N GLY A 92 18.69 -13.39 -6.29
CA GLY A 92 19.52 -13.95 -5.24
C GLY A 92 20.42 -15.09 -5.73
N LEU A 93 19.92 -15.96 -6.60
CA LEU A 93 20.72 -16.98 -7.27
C LEU A 93 21.83 -16.35 -8.09
N ALA A 94 21.51 -15.38 -8.96
CA ALA A 94 22.49 -14.72 -9.83
C ALA A 94 23.58 -14.00 -9.03
N SER A 95 23.18 -13.22 -8.02
CA SER A 95 24.11 -12.49 -7.16
C SER A 95 25.02 -13.43 -6.35
N GLY A 96 24.45 -14.50 -5.78
CA GLY A 96 25.20 -15.51 -5.04
C GLY A 96 26.15 -16.34 -5.92
N LEU A 97 25.71 -16.71 -7.14
CA LEU A 97 26.53 -17.39 -8.14
C LEU A 97 27.76 -16.57 -8.49
N TYR A 98 27.57 -15.30 -8.84
CA TYR A 98 28.65 -14.40 -9.24
C TYR A 98 29.66 -14.19 -8.11
N THR A 99 29.17 -13.91 -6.91
CA THR A 99 30.03 -13.62 -5.75
C THR A 99 30.79 -14.87 -5.30
N GLY A 100 30.12 -16.03 -5.24
CA GLY A 100 30.73 -17.30 -4.87
C GLY A 100 31.80 -17.76 -5.86
N ALA A 101 31.48 -17.69 -7.16
CA ALA A 101 32.40 -18.05 -8.24
C ALA A 101 33.65 -17.15 -8.25
N SER A 102 33.46 -15.84 -8.13
CA SER A 102 34.56 -14.87 -8.13
C SER A 102 35.51 -15.09 -6.96
N ARG A 103 34.98 -15.31 -5.76
CA ARG A 103 35.79 -15.56 -4.56
C ARG A 103 36.60 -16.85 -4.68
N ALA A 104 35.99 -17.95 -5.10
CA ALA A 104 36.72 -19.21 -5.27
C ALA A 104 37.76 -19.15 -6.38
N GLY A 105 37.49 -18.37 -7.45
CA GLY A 105 38.46 -18.10 -8.50
C GLY A 105 39.70 -17.40 -7.96
N LEU A 106 39.51 -16.34 -7.18
CA LEU A 106 40.62 -15.60 -6.54
C LEU A 106 41.41 -16.47 -5.57
N VAL A 107 40.72 -17.24 -4.72
CA VAL A 107 41.37 -18.16 -3.77
C VAL A 107 42.19 -19.23 -4.51
N PHE A 108 41.63 -19.84 -5.57
CA PHE A 108 42.36 -20.83 -6.36
C PHE A 108 43.60 -20.25 -7.03
N MET A 109 43.53 -19.02 -7.55
CA MET A 109 44.68 -18.32 -8.14
C MET A 109 45.73 -17.97 -7.10
N ALA A 110 45.32 -17.58 -5.89
CA ALA A 110 46.23 -17.32 -4.78
C ALA A 110 46.95 -18.59 -4.34
N GLU A 111 46.21 -19.69 -4.13
CA GLU A 111 46.77 -21.00 -3.74
C GLU A 111 47.76 -21.53 -4.78
N ASN A 112 47.45 -21.36 -6.07
CA ASN A 112 48.26 -21.91 -7.17
C ASN A 112 49.18 -20.88 -7.83
N ALA A 113 49.39 -19.72 -7.21
CA ALA A 113 50.27 -18.69 -7.77
C ALA A 113 51.69 -19.23 -8.04
N HIS A 114 52.14 -20.21 -7.24
CA HIS A 114 53.43 -20.88 -7.33
C HIS A 114 53.45 -22.12 -8.25
N ARG A 115 52.31 -22.62 -8.73
CA ARG A 115 52.19 -23.82 -9.59
C ARG A 115 51.52 -23.49 -10.92
N ARG A 116 52.06 -22.48 -11.63
CA ARG A 116 51.53 -22.13 -12.94
C ARG A 116 51.90 -23.22 -13.96
N PRO A 117 50.98 -23.64 -14.84
CA PRO A 117 51.26 -24.69 -15.80
C PRO A 117 52.25 -24.20 -16.88
N GLU A 118 53.33 -24.94 -17.09
CA GLU A 118 54.31 -24.67 -18.16
C GLU A 118 54.10 -25.57 -19.39
N THR A 119 53.36 -26.68 -19.24
CA THR A 119 53.03 -27.60 -20.32
C THR A 119 51.57 -27.50 -20.75
N VAL A 120 51.27 -27.83 -22.01
CA VAL A 120 49.91 -27.80 -22.57
C VAL A 120 48.96 -28.73 -21.80
N GLN A 121 49.44 -29.91 -21.41
CA GLN A 121 48.67 -30.87 -20.61
C GLN A 121 48.39 -30.33 -19.20
N GLY A 122 49.37 -29.67 -18.57
CA GLY A 122 49.20 -29.02 -17.28
C GLY A 122 48.17 -27.89 -17.30
N TRP A 123 48.13 -27.12 -18.41
CA TRP A 123 47.16 -26.04 -18.60
C TRP A 123 45.72 -26.56 -18.58
N TYR A 124 45.46 -27.71 -19.21
CA TYR A 124 44.14 -28.34 -19.21
C TYR A 124 43.72 -28.79 -17.80
N PHE A 125 44.59 -29.50 -17.07
CA PHE A 125 44.28 -29.97 -15.72
C PHE A 125 44.07 -28.82 -14.72
N TYR A 126 44.84 -27.73 -14.88
CA TYR A 126 44.67 -26.51 -14.11
C TYR A 126 43.28 -25.90 -14.31
N ASN A 127 42.87 -25.67 -15.56
CA ASN A 127 41.57 -25.06 -15.86
C ASN A 127 40.39 -25.97 -15.52
N LYS A 128 40.53 -27.29 -15.71
CA LYS A 128 39.52 -28.26 -15.29
C LYS A 128 39.26 -28.13 -13.78
N THR A 129 40.31 -28.16 -12.97
CA THR A 129 40.21 -28.05 -11.50
C THR A 129 39.66 -26.69 -11.07
N LYS A 130 40.13 -25.61 -11.71
CA LYS A 130 39.64 -24.25 -11.47
C LYS A 130 38.13 -24.16 -11.70
N ASN A 131 37.66 -24.64 -12.85
CA ASN A 131 36.26 -24.56 -13.25
C ASN A 131 35.36 -25.36 -12.29
N TYR A 132 35.78 -26.55 -11.84
CA TYR A 132 35.00 -27.31 -10.85
C TYR A 132 34.88 -26.58 -9.50
N LYS A 133 35.99 -26.03 -8.97
CA LYS A 133 35.98 -25.30 -7.70
C LYS A 133 35.13 -24.02 -7.78
N VAL A 134 35.26 -23.28 -8.88
CA VAL A 134 34.49 -22.05 -9.15
C VAL A 134 33.00 -22.36 -9.32
N LEU A 135 32.65 -23.39 -10.07
CA LEU A 135 31.25 -23.78 -10.29
C LEU A 135 30.59 -24.27 -8.99
N LEU A 136 31.25 -25.15 -8.24
CA LEU A 136 30.70 -25.72 -7.01
C LEU A 136 30.44 -24.63 -5.96
N SER A 137 31.42 -23.74 -5.76
CA SER A 137 31.29 -22.62 -4.83
C SER A 137 30.24 -21.61 -5.26
N GLY A 138 30.18 -21.30 -6.56
CA GLY A 138 29.13 -20.46 -7.14
C GLY A 138 27.75 -21.04 -6.90
N ILE A 139 27.50 -22.31 -7.25
CA ILE A 139 26.19 -22.95 -7.08
C ILE A 139 25.78 -22.98 -5.60
N LYS A 140 26.70 -23.36 -4.71
CA LYS A 140 26.43 -23.40 -3.26
C LYS A 140 26.05 -22.03 -2.70
N ALA A 141 26.80 -20.99 -3.06
CA ALA A 141 26.52 -19.62 -2.63
C ALA A 141 25.23 -19.07 -3.26
N GLY A 142 24.99 -19.36 -4.54
CA GLY A 142 23.78 -19.04 -5.29
C GLY A 142 22.54 -19.59 -4.60
N ILE A 143 22.47 -20.92 -4.40
CA ILE A 143 21.31 -21.58 -3.78
C ILE A 143 21.05 -21.01 -2.38
N SER A 144 22.09 -20.88 -1.54
CA SER A 144 21.94 -20.35 -0.18
C SER A 144 21.38 -18.92 -0.17
N THR A 145 21.88 -18.06 -1.06
CA THR A 145 21.46 -16.65 -1.15
C THR A 145 20.07 -16.52 -1.77
N GLY A 146 19.79 -17.26 -2.84
CA GLY A 146 18.51 -17.31 -3.54
C GLY A 146 17.37 -17.81 -2.65
N VAL A 147 17.57 -18.91 -1.93
CA VAL A 147 16.57 -19.44 -0.99
C VAL A 147 16.33 -18.47 0.16
N ARG A 148 17.37 -17.81 0.69
CA ARG A 148 17.21 -16.82 1.75
C ARG A 148 16.38 -15.62 1.27
N LEU A 149 16.70 -15.04 0.12
CA LEU A 149 15.96 -13.90 -0.43
C LEU A 149 14.53 -14.28 -0.82
N GLY A 150 14.39 -15.38 -1.58
CA GLY A 150 13.08 -15.92 -1.98
C GLY A 150 12.19 -16.23 -0.78
N GLY A 151 12.76 -16.82 0.27
CA GLY A 151 12.05 -17.11 1.52
C GLY A 151 11.57 -15.86 2.25
N TRP A 152 12.42 -14.83 2.39
CA TRP A 152 12.01 -13.57 3.02
C TRP A 152 10.92 -12.84 2.23
N THR A 153 11.05 -12.79 0.90
CA THR A 153 10.01 -12.18 0.05
C THR A 153 8.73 -12.99 0.04
N GLY A 154 8.81 -14.32 0.01
CA GLY A 154 7.65 -15.20 0.09
C GLY A 154 6.91 -15.02 1.42
N LEU A 155 7.65 -14.90 2.52
CA LEU A 155 7.09 -14.59 3.83
C LEU A 155 6.38 -13.22 3.85
N TRP A 156 6.95 -12.21 3.19
CA TRP A 156 6.31 -10.89 3.07
C TRP A 156 5.00 -10.96 2.27
N VAL A 157 4.99 -11.64 1.12
CA VAL A 157 3.76 -11.81 0.31
C VAL A 157 2.69 -12.56 1.09
N LEU A 158 3.07 -13.59 1.86
CA LEU A 158 2.15 -14.32 2.73
C LEU A 158 1.56 -13.42 3.83
N ALA A 159 2.39 -12.56 4.43
CA ALA A 159 1.94 -11.62 5.45
C ALA A 159 1.00 -10.55 4.87
N ASP A 160 1.28 -10.06 3.67
CA ASP A 160 0.46 -9.09 2.95
C ASP A 160 -0.92 -9.67 2.60
N ALA A 161 -0.96 -10.89 2.04
CA ALA A 161 -2.21 -11.59 1.77
C ALA A 161 -3.03 -11.85 3.05
N GLY A 162 -2.37 -12.22 4.15
CA GLY A 162 -3.04 -12.41 5.43
C GLY A 162 -3.59 -11.12 6.05
N ALA A 163 -2.90 -9.99 5.85
CA ALA A 163 -3.36 -8.69 6.30
C ALA A 163 -4.63 -8.23 5.55
N LEU A 164 -4.67 -8.47 4.23
CA LEU A 164 -5.86 -8.21 3.42
C LEU A 164 -7.07 -9.02 3.91
N GLU A 165 -6.91 -10.32 4.13
CA GLU A 165 -8.00 -11.17 4.61
C GLU A 165 -8.47 -10.79 6.02
N ALA A 166 -7.54 -10.46 6.91
CA ALA A 166 -7.87 -9.99 8.25
C ALA A 166 -8.68 -8.69 8.21
N ARG A 167 -8.33 -7.77 7.30
CA ARG A 167 -9.08 -6.54 7.05
C ARG A 167 -10.49 -6.83 6.54
N GLU A 168 -10.63 -7.72 5.55
CA GLU A 168 -11.94 -8.09 5.00
C GLU A 168 -12.86 -8.80 6.01
N GLN A 169 -12.30 -9.69 6.84
CA GLN A 169 -13.02 -10.35 7.93
C GLN A 169 -13.47 -9.36 9.01
N TRP A 170 -12.62 -8.39 9.35
CA TRP A 170 -12.96 -7.35 10.33
C TRP A 170 -14.03 -6.41 9.79
N LEU A 171 -13.92 -5.98 8.54
CA LEU A 171 -14.90 -5.10 7.88
C LEU A 171 -16.26 -5.78 7.71
N SER A 172 -16.30 -7.07 7.36
CA SER A 172 -17.55 -7.84 7.25
C SER A 172 -18.22 -8.07 8.62
N SER A 173 -17.43 -8.28 9.67
CA SER A 173 -17.93 -8.45 11.05
C SER A 173 -18.41 -7.15 11.70
N THR A 174 -17.91 -5.99 11.24
CA THR A 174 -18.23 -4.65 11.79
C THR A 174 -19.31 -3.94 10.95
N SER A 175 -20.11 -4.69 10.19
CA SER A 175 -21.10 -4.18 9.25
C SER A 175 -22.33 -3.57 9.94
N SER A 176 -22.17 -2.33 10.38
CA SER A 176 -23.29 -1.39 10.51
C SER A 176 -23.51 -0.71 9.15
N ALA A 177 -24.76 -0.34 8.84
CA ALA A 177 -25.15 0.18 7.52
C ALA A 177 -24.31 1.38 7.03
N TRP A 178 -23.69 2.14 7.94
CA TRP A 178 -22.81 3.26 7.61
C TRP A 178 -21.41 2.83 7.13
N MET A 179 -20.87 1.69 7.60
CA MET A 179 -19.60 1.12 7.13
C MET A 179 -19.73 0.58 5.69
N ALA A 180 -20.86 -0.07 5.38
CA ALA A 180 -21.17 -0.54 4.02
C ALA A 180 -21.31 0.62 3.03
N TYR A 181 -21.95 1.72 3.46
CA TYR A 181 -22.05 2.96 2.68
C TYR A 181 -20.69 3.66 2.49
N ALA A 182 -19.82 3.64 3.51
CA ALA A 182 -18.46 4.17 3.45
C ALA A 182 -17.53 3.36 2.51
N HIS A 183 -17.75 2.04 2.41
CA HIS A 183 -17.07 1.17 1.44
C HIS A 183 -17.56 1.44 0.01
N GLN A 184 -18.87 1.60 -0.19
CA GLN A 184 -19.47 1.87 -1.51
C GLN A 184 -19.07 3.24 -2.07
N ASN A 185 -18.89 4.25 -1.21
CA ASN A 185 -18.53 5.63 -1.61
C ASN A 185 -17.03 5.93 -1.55
N GLY A 186 -16.17 4.93 -1.31
CA GLY A 186 -14.71 5.12 -1.26
C GLY A 186 -14.19 5.93 -0.06
N MET A 187 -15.05 6.26 0.93
CA MET A 187 -14.67 7.05 2.12
C MET A 187 -13.70 6.30 3.04
N LEU A 188 -13.85 4.98 3.17
CA LEU A 188 -12.85 4.10 3.80
C LEU A 188 -11.86 3.50 2.77
N GLY A 189 -12.11 3.69 1.47
CA GLY A 189 -11.19 3.30 0.40
C GLY A 189 -9.92 4.17 0.32
N TRP A 190 -9.92 5.34 0.97
CA TRP A 190 -8.72 6.18 1.15
C TRP A 190 -7.68 5.54 2.10
N LEU A 191 -8.08 4.66 3.02
CA LEU A 191 -7.15 3.72 3.65
C LEU A 191 -6.80 2.65 2.59
N GLY A 192 -6.07 3.05 1.55
CA GLY A 192 -5.72 2.23 0.39
C GLY A 192 -4.71 1.14 0.73
N HIS A 193 -4.10 0.55 -0.29
CA HIS A 193 -3.15 -0.56 -0.11
C HIS A 193 -1.85 -0.12 0.59
N TRP A 194 -1.61 1.19 0.71
CA TRP A 194 -0.51 1.76 1.51
C TRP A 194 -0.54 1.38 3.00
N THR A 195 -1.71 1.23 3.63
CA THR A 195 -1.78 0.80 5.04
C THR A 195 -1.50 -0.69 5.21
N ASP A 196 -1.98 -1.51 4.27
CA ASP A 196 -1.80 -2.95 4.27
C ASP A 196 -0.30 -3.29 4.09
N GLY A 197 0.39 -2.53 3.23
CA GLY A 197 1.85 -2.60 3.10
C GLY A 197 2.62 -2.24 4.38
N MET A 198 2.17 -1.25 5.17
CA MET A 198 2.80 -0.91 6.46
C MET A 198 2.62 -2.03 7.50
N VAL A 199 1.43 -2.64 7.56
CA VAL A 199 1.15 -3.78 8.46
C VAL A 199 1.98 -4.99 8.08
N ALA A 200 2.07 -5.32 6.78
CA ALA A 200 2.94 -6.38 6.28
C ALA A 200 4.41 -6.08 6.60
N GLY A 201 4.85 -4.83 6.44
CA GLY A 201 6.20 -4.38 6.80
C GLY A 201 6.52 -4.51 8.29
N GLN A 202 5.55 -4.21 9.18
CA GLN A 202 5.72 -4.43 10.62
C GLN A 202 5.73 -5.92 10.99
N ALA A 203 4.86 -6.73 10.39
CA ALA A 203 4.82 -8.17 10.64
C ALA A 203 6.16 -8.84 10.28
N VAL A 204 6.73 -8.50 9.12
CA VAL A 204 8.05 -8.99 8.70
C VAL A 204 9.18 -8.46 9.59
N ALA A 205 9.10 -7.21 10.03
CA ALA A 205 10.07 -6.63 10.95
C ALA A 205 10.06 -7.31 12.34
N VAL A 206 8.89 -7.67 12.87
CA VAL A 206 8.76 -8.41 14.13
C VAL A 206 9.34 -9.82 13.99
N LEU A 207 9.00 -10.52 12.91
CA LEU A 207 9.54 -11.84 12.61
C LEU A 207 11.07 -11.82 12.46
N ALA A 208 11.61 -10.86 11.71
CA ALA A 208 13.05 -10.70 11.55
C ALA A 208 13.75 -10.29 12.86
N SER A 209 13.14 -9.43 13.67
CA SER A 209 13.65 -9.05 14.99
C SER A 209 13.73 -10.25 15.93
N ALA A 210 12.69 -11.09 15.95
CA ALA A 210 12.68 -12.33 16.74
C ALA A 210 13.73 -13.33 16.26
N ALA A 211 13.87 -13.53 14.94
CA ALA A 211 14.81 -14.49 14.36
C ALA A 211 16.28 -14.11 14.55
N TYR A 212 16.62 -12.82 14.43
CA TYR A 212 18.01 -12.35 14.50
C TYR A 212 18.36 -11.63 15.81
N ARG A 213 17.42 -11.54 16.76
CA ARG A 213 17.58 -10.76 18.02
C ARG A 213 18.05 -9.31 17.76
N LEU A 214 17.49 -8.69 16.71
CA LEU A 214 17.84 -7.33 16.30
C LEU A 214 16.94 -6.29 17.01
N PRO A 215 17.43 -5.05 17.20
CA PRO A 215 16.66 -4.00 17.87
C PRO A 215 15.38 -3.65 17.09
N THR A 216 14.23 -3.97 17.70
CA THR A 216 12.91 -3.98 17.06
C THR A 216 12.49 -2.62 16.52
N MET A 217 12.79 -1.51 17.20
CA MET A 217 12.35 -0.16 16.80
C MET A 217 12.94 0.30 15.45
N ARG A 218 14.21 -0.04 15.18
CA ARG A 218 14.84 0.30 13.89
C ARG A 218 14.28 -0.54 12.75
N LEU A 219 14.03 -1.83 13.02
CA LEU A 219 13.41 -2.74 12.05
C LEU A 219 11.97 -2.33 11.75
N LEU A 220 11.20 -1.90 12.76
CA LEU A 220 9.85 -1.38 12.58
C LEU A 220 9.82 -0.09 11.77
N ALA A 221 10.76 0.84 12.00
CA ALA A 221 10.87 2.06 11.20
C ALA A 221 11.19 1.77 9.73
N ILE A 222 12.11 0.83 9.47
CA ILE A 222 12.45 0.42 8.10
C ILE A 222 11.27 -0.34 7.47
N GLY A 223 10.62 -1.23 8.22
CA GLY A 223 9.47 -2.01 7.75
C GLY A 223 8.28 -1.12 7.40
N THR A 224 7.97 -0.11 8.22
CA THR A 224 6.90 0.86 7.94
C THR A 224 7.22 1.74 6.74
N LEU A 225 8.45 2.24 6.62
CA LEU A 225 8.86 3.02 5.46
C LEU A 225 8.83 2.20 4.16
N ALA A 226 9.42 0.99 4.17
CA ALA A 226 9.45 0.12 3.00
C ALA A 226 8.04 -0.38 2.62
N GLY A 227 7.23 -0.72 3.61
CA GLY A 227 5.85 -1.15 3.43
C GLY A 227 4.95 -0.05 2.89
N GLY A 228 4.99 1.13 3.51
CA GLY A 228 4.20 2.29 3.08
C GLY A 228 4.57 2.80 1.69
N THR A 229 5.86 2.81 1.35
CA THR A 229 6.31 3.18 -0.01
C THR A 229 5.86 2.16 -1.06
N THR A 230 5.91 0.87 -0.75
CA THR A 230 5.46 -0.19 -1.68
C THR A 230 3.96 -0.10 -1.94
N GLY A 231 3.13 0.07 -0.90
CA GLY A 231 1.68 0.19 -1.08
C GLY A 231 1.27 1.50 -1.77
N ALA A 232 1.96 2.62 -1.49
CA ALA A 232 1.73 3.87 -2.23
C ALA A 232 2.01 3.74 -3.73
N LEU A 233 2.97 2.90 -4.12
CA LEU A 233 3.28 2.63 -5.53
C LEU A 233 2.19 1.79 -6.21
N GLN A 234 1.56 0.87 -5.48
CA GLN A 234 0.42 0.10 -5.98
C GLN A 234 -0.80 1.00 -6.20
N ASP A 235 -1.11 1.88 -5.24
CA ASP A 235 -2.20 2.85 -5.37
C ASP A 235 -1.98 3.79 -6.58
N LEU A 236 -0.74 4.23 -6.81
CA LEU A 236 -0.40 5.04 -7.98
C LEU A 236 -0.59 4.26 -9.30
N ARG A 237 -0.14 3.01 -9.35
CA ARG A 237 -0.31 2.15 -10.53
C ARG A 237 -1.78 1.99 -10.87
N ASP A 238 -2.62 1.71 -9.89
CA ASP A 238 -4.04 1.47 -10.10
C ASP A 238 -4.77 2.75 -10.52
N TYR A 239 -4.38 3.89 -9.97
CA TYR A 239 -4.86 5.20 -10.44
C TYR A 239 -4.52 5.44 -11.92
N LEU A 240 -3.29 5.13 -12.35
CA LEU A 240 -2.87 5.31 -13.74
C LEU A 240 -3.59 4.36 -14.69
N ILE A 241 -3.81 3.09 -14.29
CA ILE A 241 -4.56 2.11 -15.08
C ILE A 241 -5.99 2.58 -15.29
N ARG A 242 -6.69 2.99 -14.22
CA ARG A 242 -8.07 3.52 -14.31
C ARG A 242 -8.15 4.74 -15.22
N LYS A 243 -7.16 5.64 -15.15
CA LYS A 243 -7.12 6.83 -16.01
C LYS A 243 -6.91 6.45 -17.48
N LYS A 244 -6.09 5.44 -17.76
CA LYS A 244 -5.89 4.91 -19.11
C LYS A 244 -7.16 4.27 -19.66
N GLU A 245 -7.83 3.42 -18.88
CA GLU A 245 -9.08 2.78 -19.27
C GLU A 245 -10.19 3.81 -19.56
N ALA A 246 -10.29 4.87 -18.76
CA ALA A 246 -11.22 5.97 -19.03
C ALA A 246 -10.91 6.70 -20.35
N GLN A 247 -9.63 6.85 -20.70
CA GLN A 247 -9.20 7.48 -21.94
C GLN A 247 -9.43 6.56 -23.16
N ASP A 248 -9.17 5.27 -23.02
CA ASP A 248 -9.40 4.25 -24.06
C ASP A 248 -10.91 4.04 -24.31
N GLY A 249 -11.72 4.04 -23.24
CA GLY A 249 -13.18 3.91 -23.32
C GLY A 249 -13.89 5.12 -23.94
N VAL A 250 -13.32 6.32 -23.80
CA VAL A 250 -13.81 7.54 -24.50
C VAL A 250 -13.39 7.55 -25.97
N SER A 251 -12.33 6.82 -26.33
CA SER A 251 -11.78 6.77 -27.69
C SER A 251 -12.42 5.72 -28.60
N GLN A 252 -13.22 4.79 -28.06
CA GLN A 252 -14.09 3.92 -28.89
C GLN A 252 -15.44 4.61 -29.12
N PRO A 253 -15.70 5.23 -30.29
CA PRO A 253 -17.06 5.59 -30.64
C PRO A 253 -17.88 4.29 -30.71
N ARG A 254 -19.08 4.29 -30.11
CA ARG A 254 -20.08 3.21 -30.21
C ARG A 254 -20.42 2.92 -31.68
N SER A 255 -19.59 2.14 -32.37
CA SER A 255 -19.83 1.70 -33.76
C SER A 255 -20.49 0.32 -33.84
N HIS A 256 -20.86 -0.29 -32.70
CA HIS A 256 -21.55 -1.58 -32.65
C HIS A 256 -23.03 -1.42 -32.27
N LEU A 257 -23.75 -0.52 -32.96
CA LEU A 257 -25.22 -0.48 -32.95
C LEU A 257 -25.75 -0.10 -34.34
N VAL A 258 -25.28 -0.79 -35.39
CA VAL A 258 -26.00 -0.84 -36.68
C VAL A 258 -25.81 -2.26 -37.24
N GLY A 259 -26.91 -3.00 -37.39
CA GLY A 259 -26.93 -4.20 -38.23
C GLY A 259 -27.50 -5.48 -37.61
N SER A 260 -28.72 -5.46 -37.07
CA SER A 260 -29.57 -6.66 -36.99
C SER A 260 -31.04 -6.26 -37.00
N ALA A 261 -31.50 -5.78 -38.16
CA ALA A 261 -32.90 -5.65 -38.48
C ALA A 261 -33.07 -5.96 -39.96
N THR A 262 -33.09 -7.26 -40.29
CA THR A 262 -33.77 -7.88 -41.43
C THR A 262 -33.87 -9.36 -41.17
#